data_AF-A0A6B3GKV3-F1
#
_entry.id   AF-A0A6B3GKV3-F1
#
_cell.length_a   1.000
_cell.length_b   1.000
_cell.length_c   1.000
_cell.angle_alpha   90.00
_cell.angle_beta   90.00
_cell.angle_gamma   90.00
#
_symmetry.space_group_name_H-M   'P 1'
#
loop_
_entity.id
_entity.type
_entity.pdbx_description
1 polymer ?
#
loop_
_entity_poly.entity_id
_entity_poly.type
_entity_poly.pdbx_seq_one_letter_code
_entity_poly.pdbx_strand_id
1 'polypeptide(L)'
;ADLGHRRIGLAIGPQRYVPSRRKRDGFLEAAVPVLGMDRSEAELLVCSTLFSVEGGQVAAGALLDAGCTGIVCGSDLMALGVVRAARGRGLDVPRDVSVVGFDDSQLIAFTD
;
A
#
# COMPACT_ATOMS: atom_id res chain seq x y z
N ALA A 1 3.91 14.96 -3.44
CA ALA A 1 3.35 13.80 -4.16
C ALA A 1 3.64 13.98 -5.64
N ASP A 2 4.81 13.49 -6.07
CA ASP A 2 5.45 13.94 -7.31
C ASP A 2 4.84 13.28 -8.55
N LEU A 3 4.12 12.17 -8.36
CA LEU A 3 3.37 11.44 -9.39
C LEU A 3 1.87 11.81 -9.43
N GLY A 4 1.43 12.81 -8.67
CA GLY A 4 0.05 13.32 -8.72
C GLY A 4 -1.00 12.55 -7.90
N HIS A 5 -0.63 11.42 -7.27
CA HIS A 5 -1.53 10.69 -6.38
C HIS A 5 -1.95 11.53 -5.15
N ARG A 6 -3.26 11.64 -4.92
CA ARG A 6 -3.83 12.37 -3.77
C ARG A 6 -4.37 11.46 -2.68
N ARG A 7 -4.77 10.24 -3.05
CA ARG A 7 -5.31 9.26 -2.12
C ARG A 7 -4.45 8.00 -2.14
N ILE A 8 -3.59 7.89 -1.14
CA ILE A 8 -2.61 6.82 -1.01
C ILE A 8 -2.98 5.96 0.20
N GLY A 9 -2.97 4.64 0.02
CA GLY A 9 -3.18 3.68 1.09
C GLY A 9 -1.88 3.03 1.57
N LEU A 10 -1.92 2.48 2.78
CA LEU A 10 -0.85 1.70 3.37
C LEU A 10 -1.33 0.27 3.65
N ALA A 11 -0.73 -0.71 2.97
CA ALA A 11 -0.95 -2.14 3.21
C ALA A 11 0.22 -2.69 4.05
N ILE A 12 -0.02 -3.10 5.29
CA ILE A 12 1.03 -3.57 6.22
C ILE A 12 0.67 -4.89 6.90
N GLY A 13 1.68 -5.53 7.51
CA GLY A 13 1.48 -6.70 8.34
C GLY A 13 0.97 -6.38 9.76
N PRO A 14 0.85 -7.38 10.64
CA PRO A 14 0.21 -7.22 11.95
C PRO A 14 0.89 -6.20 12.86
N GLN A 15 0.13 -5.33 13.52
CA GLN A 15 0.65 -4.24 14.37
C GLN A 15 1.30 -4.70 15.70
N ARG A 16 1.24 -5.99 16.03
CA ARG A 16 2.06 -6.56 17.12
C ARG A 16 3.56 -6.47 16.82
N TYR A 17 3.93 -6.40 15.54
CA TYR A 17 5.33 -6.27 15.12
C TYR A 17 5.77 -4.80 15.09
N VAL A 18 6.97 -4.54 15.61
CA VAL A 18 7.58 -3.19 15.65
C VAL A 18 7.67 -2.56 14.24
N PRO A 19 8.11 -3.26 13.18
CA PRO A 19 8.17 -2.67 11.85
C PRO A 19 6.83 -2.17 11.33
N SER A 20 5.74 -2.91 11.59
CA SER A 20 4.39 -2.51 11.17
C SER A 20 3.93 -1.23 11.87
N ARG A 21 4.19 -1.11 13.18
CA ARG A 21 3.88 0.12 13.93
C ARG A 21 4.65 1.32 13.39
N ARG A 22 5.97 1.16 13.18
CA ARG A 22 6.81 2.24 12.62
C ARG A 22 6.36 2.68 11.23
N LYS A 23 6.02 1.73 10.35
CA LYS A 23 5.51 2.03 9.00
C LYS A 23 4.18 2.78 9.05
N ARG A 24 3.26 2.37 9.93
CA ARG A 24 2.00 3.08 10.18
C ARG A 24 2.28 4.50 10.68
N ASP A 25 3.08 4.65 11.73
CA ASP A 25 3.31 5.94 12.37
C ASP A 25 3.95 6.92 11.38
N GLY A 26 4.96 6.48 10.63
CA GLY A 26 5.59 7.29 9.57
C GLY A 26 4.63 7.67 8.43
N PHE A 27 3.73 6.76 8.03
CA PHE A 27 2.69 7.09 7.04
C PHE A 27 1.72 8.14 7.57
N LEU A 28 1.27 8.02 8.82
CA LEU A 28 0.36 9.00 9.44
C LEU A 28 1.03 10.35 9.69
N GLU A 29 2.33 10.37 10.00
CA GLU A 29 3.12 11.60 10.11
C GLU A 29 3.30 12.29 8.75
N ALA A 30 3.48 11.53 7.68
CA ALA A 30 3.61 12.06 6.32
C ALA A 30 2.28 12.49 5.69
N ALA A 31 1.14 11.94 6.14
CA ALA A 31 -0.16 12.13 5.51
C ALA A 31 -0.55 13.61 5.31
N VAL A 32 -0.47 14.43 6.36
CA VAL A 32 -0.83 15.85 6.28
C VAL A 32 0.15 16.64 5.40
N PRO A 33 1.47 16.69 5.70
CA PRO A 33 2.39 17.55 4.96
C PRO A 33 2.67 17.10 3.52
N VAL A 34 2.53 15.80 3.21
CA VAL A 34 2.89 15.26 1.89
C VAL A 34 1.67 15.01 1.01
N LEU A 35 0.56 14.57 1.59
CA LEU A 35 -0.66 14.18 0.85
C LEU A 35 -1.79 15.20 0.98
N GLY A 36 -1.72 16.10 1.98
CA GLY A 36 -2.82 17.00 2.29
C GLY A 36 -4.03 16.27 2.88
N MET A 37 -3.81 15.09 3.47
CA MET A 37 -4.83 14.22 4.02
C MET A 37 -4.91 14.40 5.54
N ASP A 38 -6.12 14.56 6.07
CA ASP A 38 -6.33 14.63 7.52
C ASP A 38 -5.93 13.31 8.17
N ARG A 39 -5.43 13.37 9.41
CA ARG A 39 -4.98 12.17 10.14
C ARG A 39 -6.07 11.11 10.26
N SER A 40 -7.32 11.52 10.54
CA SER A 40 -8.45 10.60 10.65
C SER A 40 -8.77 9.92 9.32
N GLU A 41 -8.63 10.62 8.19
CA GLU A 41 -8.76 10.01 6.87
C GLU A 41 -7.61 9.03 6.61
N ALA A 42 -6.37 9.42 6.94
CA ALA A 42 -5.20 8.57 6.76
C ALA A 42 -5.28 7.27 7.56
N GLU A 43 -5.83 7.31 8.77
CA GLU A 43 -6.06 6.12 9.60
C GLU A 43 -7.00 5.12 8.94
N LEU A 44 -8.01 5.58 8.21
CA LEU A 44 -8.93 4.72 7.44
C LEU A 44 -8.25 4.05 6.24
N LEU A 45 -7.10 4.58 5.80
CA LEU A 45 -6.34 4.07 4.65
C LEU A 45 -5.14 3.21 5.07
N VAL A 46 -5.10 2.77 6.32
CA VAL A 46 -4.14 1.76 6.79
C VAL A 46 -4.84 0.41 6.91
N CYS A 47 -4.46 -0.56 6.07
CA CYS A 47 -4.92 -1.93 6.14
C CYS A 47 -3.83 -2.85 6.73
N SER A 48 -4.12 -3.47 7.88
CA SER A 48 -3.22 -4.41 8.55
C SER A 48 -3.66 -5.86 8.32
N THR A 49 -2.91 -6.61 7.51
CA THR A 49 -3.15 -8.01 7.15
C THR A 49 -1.94 -8.88 7.48
N LEU A 50 -1.72 -9.99 6.78
CA LEU A 50 -0.50 -10.79 6.86
C LEU A 50 0.58 -10.24 5.91
N PHE A 51 1.86 -10.45 6.24
CA PHE A 51 2.98 -10.21 5.32
C PHE A 51 3.07 -11.34 4.28
N SER A 52 2.06 -11.45 3.43
CA SER A 52 1.99 -12.44 2.36
C SER A 52 1.36 -11.83 1.11
N VAL A 53 1.39 -12.58 0.00
CA VAL A 53 0.71 -12.20 -1.25
C VAL A 53 -0.79 -12.09 -1.02
N GLU A 54 -1.39 -13.05 -0.33
CA GLU A 54 -2.82 -13.06 -0.01
C GLU A 54 -3.18 -11.90 0.92
N GLY A 55 -2.32 -11.58 1.89
CA GLY A 55 -2.49 -10.40 2.73
C GLY A 55 -2.50 -9.12 1.92
N GLY A 56 -1.55 -8.97 0.98
CA GLY A 56 -1.52 -7.85 0.03
C GLY A 56 -2.78 -7.76 -0.82
N GLN A 57 -3.31 -8.89 -1.32
CA GLN A 57 -4.56 -8.92 -2.09
C GLN A 57 -5.76 -8.44 -1.28
N VAL A 58 -5.89 -8.89 -0.03
CA VAL A 58 -6.97 -8.46 0.88
C VAL A 58 -6.88 -6.97 1.16
N ALA A 59 -5.68 -6.47 1.48
CA ALA A 59 -5.47 -5.04 1.72
C ALA A 59 -5.78 -4.20 0.48
N ALA A 60 -5.35 -4.67 -0.71
CA ALA A 60 -5.63 -3.99 -1.97
C ALA A 60 -7.13 -3.86 -2.23
N GLY A 61 -7.92 -4.91 -1.96
CA GLY A 61 -9.37 -4.84 -2.12
C GLY A 61 -9.97 -3.65 -1.38
N ALA A 62 -9.70 -3.56 -0.08
CA ALA A 62 -10.21 -2.47 0.77
C ALA A 62 -9.70 -1.08 0.33
N LEU A 63 -8.41 -0.96 0.00
CA LEU A 63 -7.82 0.33 -0.38
C LEU A 63 -8.29 0.81 -1.77
N LEU A 64 -8.45 -0.09 -2.73
CA LEU A 64 -9.00 0.21 -4.05
C LEU A 64 -10.49 0.56 -3.97
N ASP A 65 -11.27 -0.15 -3.15
CA ASP A 65 -12.69 0.18 -2.91
C ASP A 65 -12.86 1.55 -2.24
N ALA A 66 -11.88 1.96 -1.44
CA ALA A 66 -11.83 3.30 -0.87
C ALA A 66 -11.44 4.37 -1.92
N GLY A 67 -10.93 4.00 -3.10
CA GLY A 67 -10.52 4.93 -4.17
C GLY A 67 -9.05 5.34 -4.11
N CYS A 68 -8.18 4.55 -3.46
CA CYS A 68 -6.74 4.81 -3.51
C CYS A 68 -6.18 4.54 -4.92
N THR A 69 -5.35 5.46 -5.41
CA THR A 69 -4.61 5.30 -6.68
C THR A 69 -3.12 5.09 -6.47
N GLY A 70 -2.65 5.17 -5.22
CA GLY A 70 -1.31 4.75 -4.81
C GLY A 70 -1.41 3.83 -3.59
N ILE A 71 -0.62 2.76 -3.54
CA ILE A 71 -0.56 1.87 -2.38
C ILE A 71 0.89 1.61 -2.00
N VAL A 72 1.24 1.96 -0.77
CA VAL A 72 2.54 1.63 -0.15
C VAL A 72 2.39 0.31 0.59
N CYS A 73 3.29 -0.62 0.35
CA CYS A 73 3.25 -1.96 0.91
C CYS A 73 4.34 -2.15 1.97
N GLY A 74 3.99 -2.88 3.02
CA GLY A 74 4.90 -3.17 4.12
C GLY A 74 5.94 -4.25 3.83
N SER A 75 5.81 -4.96 2.70
CA SER A 75 6.81 -5.88 2.15
C SER A 75 6.56 -6.11 0.66
N ASP A 76 7.55 -6.62 -0.06
CA ASP A 76 7.44 -6.94 -1.49
C ASP A 76 6.42 -8.05 -1.77
N LEU A 77 6.27 -9.03 -0.88
CA LEU A 77 5.22 -10.05 -1.02
C LEU A 77 3.82 -9.42 -1.02
N MET A 78 3.58 -8.45 -0.14
CA MET A 78 2.32 -7.73 -0.14
C MET A 78 2.16 -6.93 -1.43
N ALA A 79 3.23 -6.28 -1.92
CA ALA A 79 3.19 -5.54 -3.19
C ALA A 79 2.79 -6.42 -4.38
N LEU A 80 3.34 -7.63 -4.49
CA LEU A 80 2.90 -8.60 -5.50
C LEU A 80 1.41 -8.95 -5.39
N GLY A 81 0.92 -9.07 -4.15
CA GLY A 81 -0.50 -9.25 -3.87
C GLY A 81 -1.34 -8.07 -4.36
N VAL A 82 -0.90 -6.84 -4.10
CA VAL A 82 -1.57 -5.62 -4.56
C VAL A 82 -1.61 -5.54 -6.08
N VAL A 83 -0.47 -5.77 -6.75
CA VAL A 83 -0.39 -5.77 -8.22
C VAL A 83 -1.35 -6.80 -8.81
N ARG A 84 -1.36 -8.02 -8.26
CA ARG A 84 -2.26 -9.09 -8.72
C ARG A 84 -3.73 -8.73 -8.52
N ALA A 85 -4.09 -8.11 -7.39
CA ALA A 85 -5.46 -7.69 -7.12
C ALA A 85 -5.89 -6.54 -8.04
N ALA A 86 -5.05 -5.53 -8.26
CA ALA A 86 -5.32 -4.42 -9.17
C ALA A 86 -5.53 -4.91 -10.61
N ARG A 87 -4.60 -5.71 -11.14
CA ARG A 87 -4.72 -6.33 -12.48
C ARG A 87 -5.96 -7.22 -12.59
N GLY A 88 -6.29 -7.97 -11.53
CA GLY A 88 -7.52 -8.78 -11.46
C GLY A 88 -8.82 -7.97 -11.53
N ARG A 89 -8.77 -6.66 -11.20
CA ARG A 89 -9.87 -5.70 -11.36
C ARG A 89 -9.82 -4.96 -12.70
N GLY A 90 -8.91 -5.33 -13.60
CA GLY A 90 -8.72 -4.66 -14.89
C GLY A 90 -8.01 -3.31 -14.80
N LEU A 91 -7.35 -3.00 -13.67
CA LEU A 91 -6.56 -1.79 -13.50
C LEU A 91 -5.11 -2.02 -13.93
N ASP A 92 -4.56 -1.08 -14.69
CA ASP A 92 -3.17 -1.10 -15.11
C ASP A 92 -2.25 -0.55 -14.00
N VAL A 93 -1.16 -1.28 -13.75
CA VAL A 93 -0.09 -0.85 -12.84
C VAL A 93 1.14 -0.52 -13.71
N PRO A 94 1.70 0.71 -13.64
CA PRO A 94 1.40 1.77 -12.68
C PRO A 94 0.34 2.80 -13.14
N ARG A 95 -0.26 2.67 -14.33
CA ARG A 95 -1.04 3.75 -14.96
C ARG A 95 -2.25 4.20 -14.13
N ASP A 96 -3.05 3.25 -13.67
CA ASP A 96 -4.25 3.52 -12.87
C ASP A 96 -3.95 3.46 -11.37
N VAL A 97 -3.06 2.55 -10.98
CA VAL A 97 -2.64 2.36 -9.58
C VAL A 97 -1.13 2.20 -9.50
N SER A 98 -0.48 3.08 -8.75
CA SER A 98 0.94 2.93 -8.40
C SER A 98 1.10 2.06 -7.15
N VAL A 99 2.09 1.17 -7.17
CA VAL A 99 2.40 0.28 -6.04
C VAL A 99 3.87 0.47 -5.66
N VAL A 100 4.13 0.65 -4.36
CA VAL A 100 5.49 0.74 -3.80
C VAL A 100 5.71 -0.44 -2.86
N GLY A 101 6.75 -1.23 -3.14
CA GLY A 101 7.21 -2.35 -2.31
C GLY A 101 8.09 -1.93 -1.13
N PHE A 102 8.63 -2.92 -0.42
CA PHE A 102 9.53 -2.75 0.71
C PHE A 102 10.33 -4.04 0.94
N ASP A 103 11.60 -3.92 1.35
CA ASP A 103 12.59 -4.99 1.62
C ASP A 103 13.54 -5.36 0.46
N ASP A 104 13.37 -4.84 -0.75
CA ASP A 104 14.27 -5.06 -1.92
C ASP A 104 14.59 -6.54 -2.16
N SER A 105 13.55 -7.35 -2.12
CA SER A 105 13.60 -8.80 -2.33
C SER A 105 14.10 -9.12 -3.72
N GLN A 106 14.90 -10.19 -3.84
CA GLN A 106 15.36 -10.70 -5.14
C GLN A 106 14.21 -11.00 -6.11
N LEU A 107 12.99 -11.22 -5.61
CA LEU A 107 11.80 -11.44 -6.44
C LEU A 107 11.44 -10.23 -7.30
N ILE A 108 11.74 -9.00 -6.87
CA ILE A 108 11.30 -7.78 -7.57
C ILE A 108 12.00 -7.63 -8.93
N ALA A 109 13.21 -8.17 -9.07
CA ALA A 109 13.95 -8.18 -10.34
C ALA A 109 13.30 -9.05 -11.43
N PHE A 110 12.32 -9.88 -11.06
CA PHE A 110 11.61 -10.78 -11.97
C PHE A 110 10.15 -10.38 -12.20
N THR A 111 9.81 -9.13 -11.89
CA THR A 111 8.46 -8.58 -12.08
C THR A 111 8.49 -7.41 -13.06
N ASP A 112 7.46 -7.34 -13.89
CA ASP A 112 7.28 -6.46 -15.05
C ASP A 112 6.23 -5.35 -14.83
#